data_AF-A0A9N9FB10-F1
#
_entry.id   AF-A0A9N9FB10-F1
#
_cell.length_a   1.000
_cell.length_b   1.000
_cell.length_c   1.000
_cell.angle_alpha   90.00
_cell.angle_beta   90.00
_cell.angle_gamma   90.00
#
_symmetry.space_group_name_H-M   'P 1'
#
loop_
_entity.id
_entity.type
_entity.pdbx_description
1 polymer ?
#
loop_
_entity_poly.entity_id
_entity_poly.type
_entity_poly.pdbx_seq_one_letter_code
_entity_poly.pdbx_strand_id
1 'polypeptide(L)'
;MNNYVHKDQTLITGSKVEEIQGTTSQSSAQTSIAHKDTKKHLEDLQKRFQAVVRRKEEDAYKKRKIQEEQRSKKRKINDLRDVDETNLDRENDLKTRKIKNHKWSFTTATTEFTPLPQGIAHYIGMNSQLKGVDHGRLNPKGTLEKQLDQAIKEGNLGLATKLSDEIAEQDHKKTVKEAIERKEFAEAKQREEKARANRKKPKLKWGFETKQRWETKSNM
;
A
#
# COMPACT_ATOMS: atom_id res chain seq x y z
N MET A 1 -22.97 51.82 -10.41
CA MET A 1 -24.03 50.92 -10.90
C MET A 1 -24.28 49.89 -9.81
N ASN A 2 -24.86 50.28 -8.67
CA ASN A 2 -26.30 50.27 -8.39
C ASN A 2 -27.01 49.06 -9.02
N ASN A 3 -27.38 48.08 -8.20
CA ASN A 3 -28.79 47.91 -7.86
C ASN A 3 -28.97 47.17 -6.52
N TYR A 4 -29.65 47.88 -5.64
CA TYR A 4 -30.20 47.51 -4.35
C TYR A 4 -31.70 47.22 -4.58
N VAL A 5 -32.38 46.76 -3.52
CA VAL A 5 -33.85 46.82 -3.30
C VAL A 5 -34.67 45.64 -3.87
N HIS A 6 -35.22 44.81 -2.97
CA HIS A 6 -36.63 44.93 -2.56
C HIS A 6 -36.86 44.31 -1.18
N LYS A 7 -37.24 45.22 -0.26
CA LYS A 7 -37.95 44.93 0.98
C LYS A 7 -39.41 44.76 0.57
N ASP A 8 -40.13 43.85 1.21
CA ASP A 8 -41.57 44.03 1.42
C ASP A 8 -41.89 43.65 2.87
N GLN A 9 -42.04 44.69 3.67
CA GLN A 9 -42.83 44.69 4.89
C GLN A 9 -44.28 44.92 4.46
N THR A 10 -45.21 44.08 4.89
CA THR A 10 -46.61 44.50 5.04
C THR A 10 -47.06 44.20 6.47
N LEU A 11 -47.19 45.29 7.22
CA LEU A 11 -47.97 45.38 8.44
C LEU A 11 -49.45 45.38 8.03
N ILE A 12 -50.24 44.47 8.59
CA ILE A 12 -51.70 44.61 8.64
C ILE A 12 -52.09 44.65 10.11
N THR A 13 -52.48 45.85 10.52
CA THR A 13 -53.20 46.15 11.76
C THR A 13 -54.66 45.71 11.58
N GLY A 14 -55.26 45.14 12.63
CA GLY A 14 -56.65 44.69 12.58
C GLY A 14 -57.10 44.07 13.89
N SER A 15 -57.52 44.92 14.81
CA SER A 15 -58.13 44.62 16.10
C SER A 15 -59.29 43.62 16.01
N LYS A 16 -59.31 42.62 16.90
CA LYS A 16 -60.55 42.19 17.54
C LYS A 16 -60.26 41.61 18.93
N VAL A 17 -60.63 42.41 19.94
CA VAL A 17 -60.76 42.00 21.33
C VAL A 17 -62.06 41.22 21.45
N GLU A 18 -61.98 39.92 21.72
CA GLU A 18 -63.08 39.17 22.32
C GLU A 18 -62.57 38.49 23.59
N GLU A 19 -63.13 38.98 24.68
CA GLU A 19 -62.98 38.53 26.05
C GLU A 19 -63.69 37.18 26.19
N ILE A 20 -62.96 36.13 26.58
CA ILE A 20 -63.55 34.91 27.14
C ILE A 20 -62.89 34.64 28.48
N GLN A 21 -63.61 35.06 29.52
CA GLN A 21 -63.43 34.56 30.88
C GLN A 21 -63.79 33.08 30.89
N GLY A 22 -62.90 32.22 31.38
CA GLY A 22 -63.22 30.79 31.48
C GLY A 22 -62.08 29.90 31.93
N THR A 23 -62.18 29.43 33.17
CA THR A 23 -61.61 28.18 33.70
C THR A 23 -60.10 28.14 33.98
N THR A 24 -59.76 28.65 35.15
CA THR A 24 -58.79 28.04 36.06
C THR A 24 -59.12 26.55 36.27
N SER A 25 -58.06 25.73 36.41
CA SER A 25 -58.03 24.42 37.10
C SER A 25 -57.93 23.14 36.25
N GLN A 26 -57.07 23.05 35.24
CA GLN A 26 -56.49 21.75 34.78
C GLN A 26 -55.10 21.90 34.13
N SER A 27 -54.06 22.36 34.86
CA SER A 27 -52.70 22.52 34.28
C SER A 27 -51.56 21.98 35.15
N SER A 28 -51.82 21.27 36.25
CA SER A 28 -50.76 20.76 37.14
C SER A 28 -50.34 19.30 36.86
N ALA A 29 -51.12 18.53 36.10
CA ALA A 29 -50.80 17.13 35.82
C ALA A 29 -49.95 16.92 34.54
N GLN A 30 -50.10 17.77 33.52
CA GLN A 30 -49.43 17.62 32.23
C GLN A 30 -47.94 18.03 32.25
N THR A 31 -47.55 18.95 33.13
CA THR A 31 -46.13 19.36 33.28
C THR A 31 -45.26 18.28 33.93
N SER A 32 -45.85 17.38 34.73
CA SER A 32 -45.12 16.30 35.41
C SER A 32 -44.70 15.15 34.48
N ILE A 33 -45.39 14.97 33.35
CA ILE A 33 -45.14 13.91 32.37
C ILE A 33 -43.99 14.35 31.44
N ALA A 34 -44.02 15.59 30.95
CA ALA A 34 -42.97 16.16 30.11
C ALA A 34 -41.59 16.25 30.82
N HIS A 35 -41.56 16.46 32.14
CA HIS A 35 -40.32 16.45 32.93
C HIS A 35 -39.71 15.04 33.11
N LYS A 36 -40.53 13.98 33.06
CA LYS A 36 -40.04 12.60 33.17
C LYS A 36 -39.36 12.14 31.88
N ASP A 37 -39.84 12.60 30.73
CA ASP A 37 -39.31 12.24 29.42
C ASP A 37 -37.98 12.95 29.13
N THR A 38 -37.83 14.21 29.55
CA THR A 38 -36.55 14.94 29.46
C THR A 38 -35.49 14.36 30.40
N LYS A 39 -35.87 13.90 31.60
CA LYS A 39 -34.97 13.22 32.53
C LYS A 39 -34.47 11.88 31.98
N LYS A 40 -35.35 11.06 31.41
CA LYS A 40 -34.98 9.81 30.73
C LYS A 40 -34.04 10.08 29.54
N HIS A 41 -34.32 11.13 28.77
CA HIS A 41 -33.48 11.51 27.64
C HIS A 41 -32.07 11.93 28.08
N LEU A 42 -31.95 12.67 29.19
CA LEU A 42 -30.67 13.06 29.76
C LEU A 42 -29.86 11.87 30.28
N GLU A 43 -30.53 10.91 30.95
CA GLU A 43 -29.90 9.66 31.40
C GLU A 43 -29.39 8.81 30.22
N ASP A 44 -30.14 8.77 29.10
CA ASP A 44 -29.71 8.08 27.88
C ASP A 44 -28.52 8.77 27.21
N LEU A 45 -28.49 10.11 27.19
CA LEU A 45 -27.34 10.89 26.72
C LEU A 45 -26.08 10.61 27.57
N GLN A 46 -26.22 10.54 28.89
CA GLN A 46 -25.13 10.21 29.80
C GLN A 46 -24.61 8.78 29.57
N LYS A 47 -25.51 7.79 29.41
CA LYS A 47 -25.14 6.41 29.07
C LYS A 47 -24.41 6.32 27.74
N ARG A 48 -24.87 7.05 26.72
CA ARG A 48 -24.21 7.12 25.40
C ARG A 48 -22.82 7.74 25.50
N PHE A 49 -22.65 8.80 26.30
CA PHE A 49 -21.34 9.43 26.52
C PHE A 49 -20.36 8.46 27.19
N GLN A 50 -20.78 7.77 28.26
CA GLN A 50 -19.96 6.75 28.91
C GLN A 50 -19.60 5.59 27.97
N ALA A 51 -20.54 5.16 27.12
CA ALA A 51 -20.28 4.13 26.11
C ALA A 51 -19.22 4.57 25.07
N VAL A 52 -19.21 5.85 24.69
CA VAL A 52 -18.19 6.41 23.78
C VAL A 52 -16.82 6.44 24.46
N VAL A 53 -16.75 6.83 25.74
CA VAL A 53 -15.51 6.81 26.51
C VAL A 53 -14.96 5.38 26.62
N ARG A 54 -15.81 4.42 26.97
CA ARG A 54 -15.45 2.99 27.05
C ARG A 54 -14.92 2.44 25.72
N ARG A 55 -15.55 2.79 24.59
CA ARG A 55 -15.07 2.42 23.25
C ARG A 55 -13.70 3.02 22.94
N LYS A 56 -13.47 4.28 23.29
CA LYS A 56 -12.15 4.92 23.10
C LYS A 56 -11.06 4.24 23.92
N GLU A 57 -11.36 3.82 25.15
CA GLU A 57 -10.42 3.10 26.01
C GLU A 57 -10.11 1.70 25.48
N GLU A 58 -11.12 0.96 25.01
CA GLU A 58 -10.95 -0.35 24.37
C GLU A 58 -10.09 -0.26 23.11
N ASP A 59 -10.31 0.76 22.28
CA ASP A 59 -9.51 0.99 21.08
C ASP A 59 -8.07 1.39 21.42
N ALA A 60 -7.87 2.20 22.47
CA ALA A 60 -6.54 2.55 22.96
C ALA A 60 -5.81 1.33 23.55
N TYR A 61 -6.52 0.42 24.23
CA TYR A 61 -5.98 -0.85 24.72
C TYR A 61 -5.56 -1.77 23.56
N LYS A 62 -6.42 -1.95 22.55
CA LYS A 62 -6.10 -2.73 21.34
C LYS A 62 -4.88 -2.17 20.62
N LYS A 63 -4.80 -0.84 20.45
CA LYS A 63 -3.63 -0.17 19.84
C LYS A 63 -2.34 -0.43 20.63
N ARG A 64 -2.37 -0.33 21.96
CA ARG A 64 -1.21 -0.63 22.83
C ARG A 64 -0.77 -2.08 22.70
N LYS A 65 -1.71 -3.03 22.74
CA LYS A 65 -1.42 -4.47 22.60
C LYS A 65 -0.75 -4.80 21.27
N ILE A 66 -1.27 -4.23 20.17
CA ILE A 66 -0.67 -4.38 18.84
C ILE A 66 0.75 -3.78 18.81
N GLN A 67 0.95 -2.60 19.38
CA GLN A 67 2.26 -1.96 19.42
C GLN A 67 3.29 -2.75 20.23
N GLU A 68 2.88 -3.34 21.35
CA GLU A 68 3.73 -4.18 22.20
C GLU A 68 4.12 -5.48 21.50
N GLU A 69 3.19 -6.12 20.79
CA GLU A 69 3.47 -7.30 19.97
C GLU A 69 4.49 -6.99 18.86
N GLN A 70 4.34 -5.85 18.19
CA GLN A 70 5.30 -5.38 17.18
C GLN A 70 6.69 -5.10 17.78
N ARG A 71 6.75 -4.52 18.98
CA ARG A 71 8.03 -4.31 19.70
C ARG A 71 8.68 -5.61 20.12
N SER A 72 7.90 -6.58 20.62
CA SER A 72 8.38 -7.92 20.98
C SER A 72 8.96 -8.66 19.77
N LYS A 73 8.29 -8.60 18.61
CA LYS A 73 8.80 -9.19 17.35
C LYS A 73 10.11 -8.54 16.91
N LYS A 74 10.24 -7.22 17.02
CA LYS A 74 11.49 -6.50 16.71
C LYS A 74 12.65 -6.91 17.63
N ARG A 75 12.41 -7.07 18.92
CA ARG A 75 13.43 -7.55 19.87
C ARG A 75 13.94 -8.94 19.49
N LYS A 76 13.03 -9.89 19.22
CA LYS A 76 13.39 -11.24 18.77
C LYS A 76 14.22 -11.25 17.48
N ILE A 77 13.95 -10.34 16.54
CA ILE A 77 14.72 -10.22 15.29
C ILE A 77 16.13 -9.67 15.57
N ASN A 78 16.28 -8.71 16.48
CA ASN A 78 17.59 -8.20 16.86
C ASN A 78 18.40 -9.25 17.63
N ASP A 79 17.78 -9.99 18.56
CA ASP A 79 18.44 -11.07 19.30
C ASP A 79 18.97 -12.17 18.37
N LEU A 80 18.28 -12.44 17.24
CA LEU A 80 18.75 -13.38 16.21
C LEU A 80 19.91 -12.81 15.37
N ARG A 81 20.01 -11.49 15.19
CA ARG A 81 21.11 -10.86 14.47
C ARG A 81 22.41 -10.86 15.27
N ASP A 82 22.34 -10.65 16.58
CA ASP A 82 23.54 -10.64 17.44
C ASP A 82 24.19 -12.05 17.54
N VAL A 83 23.41 -13.13 17.38
CA VAL A 83 23.93 -14.51 17.33
C VAL A 83 24.62 -14.81 15.99
N ASP A 84 24.18 -14.23 14.88
CA ASP A 84 24.81 -14.40 13.57
C ASP A 84 26.11 -13.59 13.44
N GLU A 85 26.19 -12.39 14.02
CA GLU A 85 27.42 -11.57 14.01
C GLU A 85 28.58 -12.25 14.77
N THR A 86 28.31 -12.86 15.93
CA THR A 86 29.34 -13.58 16.70
C THR A 86 29.84 -14.88 16.03
N ASN A 87 29.06 -15.47 15.12
CA ASN A 87 29.49 -16.65 14.34
C ASN A 87 30.33 -16.25 13.12
N LEU A 88 30.03 -15.11 12.47
CA LEU A 88 30.80 -14.60 11.34
C LEU A 88 32.22 -14.17 11.73
N ASP A 89 32.38 -13.56 12.91
CA ASP A 89 33.71 -13.17 13.41
C ASP A 89 34.60 -14.38 13.72
N ARG A 90 34.01 -15.48 14.22
CA ARG A 90 34.73 -16.73 14.51
C ARG A 90 35.17 -17.48 13.26
N GLU A 91 34.41 -17.37 12.17
CA GLU A 91 34.73 -18.02 10.90
C GLU A 91 35.79 -17.25 10.09
N ASN A 92 35.83 -15.92 10.23
CA ASN A 92 36.83 -15.09 9.57
C ASN A 92 38.23 -15.23 10.21
N ASP A 93 38.31 -15.44 11.53
CA ASP A 93 39.59 -15.58 12.25
C ASP A 93 40.33 -16.91 11.95
N LEU A 94 39.58 -17.94 11.50
CA LEU A 94 40.16 -19.22 11.04
C LEU A 94 40.60 -19.18 9.57
N LYS A 95 40.05 -18.27 8.75
CA LYS A 95 40.38 -18.13 7.33
C LYS A 95 41.64 -17.29 7.08
N THR A 96 42.07 -16.46 8.03
CA THR A 96 43.29 -15.63 7.89
C THR A 96 44.62 -16.38 8.09
N ARG A 97 44.59 -17.64 8.58
CA ARG A 97 45.83 -18.41 8.86
C ARG A 97 46.27 -19.37 7.75
N LYS A 98 45.55 -19.49 6.65
CA LYS A 98 45.99 -20.30 5.50
C LYS A 98 45.58 -19.62 4.20
N ILE A 99 46.57 -19.11 3.47
CA ILE A 99 46.87 -19.40 2.06
C ILE A 99 47.96 -18.39 1.63
N LYS A 100 49.22 -18.80 1.80
CA LYS A 100 50.27 -18.44 0.84
C LYS A 100 50.06 -19.39 -0.34
N ASN A 101 49.50 -18.88 -1.42
CA ASN A 101 49.71 -19.42 -2.77
C ASN A 101 49.41 -18.27 -3.73
N HIS A 102 50.49 -17.69 -4.24
CA HIS A 102 50.48 -16.65 -5.23
C HIS A 102 49.85 -17.22 -6.51
N LYS A 103 48.56 -16.93 -6.73
CA LYS A 103 47.90 -17.10 -8.02
C LYS A 103 47.72 -15.69 -8.57
N TRP A 104 48.40 -15.40 -9.67
CA TRP A 104 48.23 -14.20 -10.46
C TRP A 104 46.73 -14.01 -10.73
N SER A 105 46.08 -13.10 -10.02
CA SER A 105 44.75 -12.64 -10.37
C SER A 105 44.93 -11.41 -11.23
N PHE A 106 44.39 -11.48 -12.43
CA PHE A 106 44.21 -10.33 -13.29
C PHE A 106 43.34 -9.34 -12.53
N THR A 107 43.89 -8.22 -12.10
CA THR A 107 43.11 -7.13 -11.51
C THR A 107 42.23 -6.56 -12.61
N THR A 108 41.03 -7.08 -12.75
CA THR A 108 39.96 -6.32 -13.40
C THR A 108 39.79 -5.06 -12.57
N ALA A 109 40.10 -3.90 -13.15
CA ALA A 109 39.77 -2.62 -12.56
C ALA A 109 38.29 -2.69 -12.15
N THR A 110 38.05 -2.72 -10.84
CA THR A 110 36.72 -2.79 -10.25
C THR A 110 36.05 -1.47 -10.57
N THR A 111 35.37 -1.41 -11.70
CA THR A 111 34.42 -0.34 -12.01
C THR A 111 33.50 -0.24 -10.82
N GLU A 112 33.37 0.95 -10.23
CA GLU A 112 32.54 1.21 -9.06
C GLU A 112 31.07 1.05 -9.39
N PHE A 113 30.64 -0.19 -9.57
CA PHE A 113 29.28 -0.52 -9.88
C PHE A 113 28.50 -0.45 -8.58
N THR A 114 27.74 0.63 -8.44
CA THR A 114 26.87 0.85 -7.29
C THR A 114 26.05 -0.41 -7.00
N PRO A 115 26.10 -0.96 -5.77
CA PRO A 115 25.37 -2.17 -5.45
C PRO A 115 23.88 -1.95 -5.70
N LEU A 116 23.28 -2.89 -6.44
CA LEU A 116 21.87 -2.86 -6.82
C LEU A 116 20.98 -2.63 -5.58
N PRO A 117 19.94 -1.78 -5.67
CA PRO A 117 19.08 -1.52 -4.52
C PRO A 117 18.41 -2.82 -4.03
N GLN A 118 18.41 -3.01 -2.72
CA GLN A 118 17.95 -4.25 -2.09
C GLN A 118 16.48 -4.53 -2.44
N GLY A 119 16.22 -5.72 -2.99
CA GLY A 119 14.89 -6.16 -3.42
C GLY A 119 14.57 -6.01 -4.92
N ILE A 120 15.46 -5.42 -5.72
CA ILE A 120 15.31 -5.36 -7.20
C ILE A 120 16.07 -6.48 -7.90
N ALA A 121 17.14 -7.00 -7.28
CA ALA A 121 18.00 -8.04 -7.87
C ALA A 121 17.23 -9.26 -8.40
N HIS A 122 16.16 -9.69 -7.72
CA HIS A 122 15.33 -10.80 -8.18
C HIS A 122 14.64 -10.54 -9.53
N TYR A 123 14.34 -9.27 -9.85
CA TYR A 123 13.65 -8.86 -11.08
C TYR A 123 14.59 -8.63 -12.26
N ILE A 124 15.90 -8.69 -12.04
CA ILE A 124 16.90 -8.59 -13.09
C ILE A 124 16.96 -9.94 -13.82
N GLY A 125 16.91 -9.91 -15.14
CA GLY A 125 16.96 -11.13 -15.97
C GLY A 125 15.71 -12.02 -15.90
N MET A 126 14.69 -11.66 -15.11
CA MET A 126 13.40 -12.36 -15.14
C MET A 126 12.82 -12.35 -16.55
N ASN A 127 12.40 -13.52 -17.02
CA ASN A 127 11.84 -13.74 -18.35
C ASN A 127 12.79 -13.35 -19.50
N SER A 128 14.11 -13.37 -19.29
CA SER A 128 15.08 -13.20 -20.38
C SER A 128 14.86 -14.20 -21.52
N GLN A 129 14.44 -15.42 -21.19
CA GLN A 129 14.08 -16.49 -22.12
C GLN A 129 12.85 -16.19 -22.98
N LEU A 130 11.97 -15.27 -22.54
CA LEU A 130 10.80 -14.84 -23.30
C LEU A 130 11.12 -13.71 -24.26
N LYS A 131 12.29 -13.06 -24.13
CA LYS A 131 12.80 -12.17 -25.18
C LYS A 131 13.15 -13.07 -26.35
N GLY A 132 12.56 -12.81 -27.52
CA GLY A 132 12.82 -13.58 -28.73
C GLY A 132 14.32 -13.63 -29.04
N VAL A 133 14.77 -14.72 -29.66
CA VAL A 133 16.14 -14.83 -30.14
C VAL A 133 16.30 -13.87 -31.30
N ASP A 134 17.28 -12.98 -31.23
CA ASP A 134 17.57 -12.08 -32.33
C ASP A 134 18.07 -12.93 -33.52
N HIS A 135 17.34 -12.92 -34.63
CA HIS A 135 17.56 -13.82 -35.77
C HIS A 135 18.77 -13.41 -36.64
N GLY A 136 19.86 -12.97 -36.00
CA GLY A 136 21.11 -12.58 -36.65
C GLY A 136 21.09 -11.20 -37.30
N ARG A 137 20.00 -10.42 -37.15
CA ARG A 137 20.00 -9.00 -37.56
C ARG A 137 20.63 -8.19 -36.44
N LEU A 138 21.91 -7.86 -36.60
CA LEU A 138 22.58 -6.93 -35.69
C LEU A 138 21.80 -5.60 -35.68
N ASN A 139 21.38 -5.17 -34.49
CA ASN A 139 20.85 -3.83 -34.33
C ASN A 139 21.88 -2.81 -34.84
N PRO A 140 21.42 -1.74 -35.53
CA PRO A 140 22.33 -0.73 -36.01
C PRO A 140 23.10 -0.13 -34.83
N LYS A 141 24.42 0.01 -34.99
CA LYS A 141 25.28 0.53 -33.93
C LYS A 141 24.82 1.89 -33.42
N GLY A 142 24.85 2.05 -32.11
CA GLY A 142 24.55 3.31 -31.43
C GLY A 142 25.58 4.40 -31.72
N THR A 143 25.27 5.64 -31.34
CA THR A 143 26.20 6.77 -31.53
C THR A 143 27.48 6.60 -30.70
N LEU A 144 27.37 6.18 -29.44
CA LEU A 144 28.52 5.92 -28.57
C LEU A 144 29.39 4.77 -29.09
N GLU A 145 28.78 3.70 -29.61
CA GLU A 145 29.52 2.59 -30.22
C GLU A 145 30.28 3.02 -31.48
N LYS A 146 29.71 3.90 -32.31
CA LYS A 146 30.39 4.47 -33.47
C LYS A 146 31.57 5.35 -33.06
N GLN A 147 31.41 6.14 -32.01
CA GLN A 147 32.48 6.97 -31.45
C GLN A 147 33.59 6.11 -30.83
N LEU A 148 33.23 4.99 -30.19
CA LEU A 148 34.17 4.01 -29.68
C LEU A 148 35.00 3.40 -30.83
N ASP A 149 34.33 2.94 -31.89
CA ASP A 149 35.01 2.44 -33.09
C ASP A 149 35.95 3.48 -33.71
N GLN A 150 35.54 4.76 -33.73
CA GLN A 150 36.36 5.85 -34.24
C GLN A 150 37.59 6.10 -33.36
N ALA A 151 37.43 6.15 -32.04
CA ALA A 151 38.54 6.33 -31.10
C ALA A 151 39.57 5.19 -31.17
N ILE A 152 39.10 3.96 -31.40
CA ILE A 152 39.97 2.80 -31.61
C ILE A 152 40.76 2.95 -32.92
N LYS A 153 40.11 3.37 -34.01
CA LYS A 153 40.79 3.60 -35.30
C LYS A 153 41.84 4.71 -35.22
N GLU A 154 41.57 5.76 -34.45
CA GLU A 154 42.48 6.87 -34.20
C GLU A 154 43.60 6.49 -33.20
N GLY A 155 43.52 5.33 -32.55
CA GLY A 155 44.49 4.86 -31.57
C GLY A 155 44.38 5.54 -30.19
N ASN A 156 43.31 6.31 -29.94
CA ASN A 156 43.09 6.99 -28.67
C ASN A 156 42.43 6.05 -27.65
N LEU A 157 43.26 5.22 -27.02
CA LEU A 157 42.82 4.23 -26.03
C LEU A 157 42.17 4.87 -24.79
N GLY A 158 42.64 6.04 -24.36
CA GLY A 158 42.10 6.70 -23.18
C GLY A 158 40.65 7.17 -23.38
N LEU A 159 40.32 7.65 -24.59
CA LEU A 159 38.95 8.00 -24.96
C LEU A 159 38.09 6.73 -25.12
N ALA A 160 38.63 5.70 -25.79
CA ALA A 160 37.92 4.43 -25.98
C ALA A 160 37.50 3.78 -24.65
N THR A 161 38.38 3.76 -23.64
CA THR A 161 38.04 3.22 -22.31
C THR A 161 36.89 3.99 -21.68
N LYS A 162 36.91 5.34 -21.73
CA LYS A 162 35.82 6.16 -21.17
C LYS A 162 34.48 5.89 -21.83
N LEU A 163 34.46 5.78 -23.17
CA LEU A 163 33.24 5.45 -23.90
C LEU A 163 32.74 4.05 -23.57
N SER A 164 33.65 3.09 -23.37
CA SER A 164 33.29 1.74 -22.93
C SER A 164 32.65 1.74 -21.55
N ASP A 165 33.21 2.50 -20.60
CA ASP A 165 32.65 2.63 -19.25
C ASP A 165 31.26 3.30 -19.29
N GLU A 166 31.08 4.32 -20.13
CA GLU A 166 29.79 4.98 -20.32
C GLU A 166 28.73 4.05 -20.91
N ILE A 167 29.08 3.26 -21.94
CA ILE A 167 28.19 2.25 -22.51
C ILE A 167 27.76 1.25 -21.44
N ALA A 168 28.71 0.75 -20.64
CA ALA A 168 28.42 -0.18 -19.55
C ALA A 168 27.50 0.46 -18.49
N GLU A 169 27.69 1.73 -18.14
CA GLU A 169 26.84 2.46 -17.21
C GLU A 169 25.41 2.63 -17.76
N GLN A 170 25.28 2.95 -19.04
CA GLN A 170 23.97 3.07 -19.69
C GLN A 170 23.21 1.73 -19.73
N ASP A 171 23.88 0.64 -20.07
CA ASP A 171 23.31 -0.71 -20.05
C ASP A 171 22.90 -1.14 -18.63
N HIS A 172 23.69 -0.76 -17.64
CA HIS A 172 23.32 -0.98 -16.24
C HIS A 172 22.04 -0.21 -15.87
N LYS A 173 22.00 1.10 -16.15
CA LYS A 173 20.83 1.95 -15.87
C LYS A 173 19.58 1.40 -16.54
N LYS A 174 19.69 0.96 -17.79
CA LYS A 174 18.60 0.31 -18.53
C LYS A 174 18.13 -0.96 -17.83
N THR A 175 19.05 -1.82 -17.43
CA THR A 175 18.74 -3.06 -16.71
C THR A 175 18.02 -2.80 -15.38
N VAL A 176 18.49 -1.81 -14.60
CA VAL A 176 17.86 -1.39 -13.34
C VAL A 176 16.46 -0.84 -13.59
N LYS A 177 16.28 0.03 -14.59
CA LYS A 177 14.99 0.58 -14.97
C LYS A 177 13.99 -0.52 -15.33
N GLU A 178 14.38 -1.46 -16.20
CA GLU A 178 13.51 -2.58 -16.57
C GLU A 178 13.13 -3.44 -15.35
N ALA A 179 14.05 -3.62 -14.39
CA ALA A 179 13.79 -4.38 -13.18
C ALA A 179 12.81 -3.66 -12.23
N ILE A 180 12.90 -2.32 -12.13
CA ILE A 180 11.94 -1.49 -11.38
C ILE A 180 10.55 -1.61 -12.00
N GLU A 181 10.43 -1.44 -13.31
CA GLU A 181 9.15 -1.57 -14.03
C GLU A 181 8.49 -2.94 -13.80
N ARG A 182 9.29 -4.03 -13.81
CA ARG A 182 8.79 -5.38 -13.50
C ARG A 182 8.28 -5.51 -12.07
N LYS A 183 9.01 -4.94 -11.10
CA LYS A 183 8.60 -4.94 -9.70
C LYS A 183 7.27 -4.20 -9.52
N GLU A 184 7.15 -3.00 -10.09
CA GLU A 184 5.93 -2.20 -10.02
C GLU A 184 4.74 -2.92 -10.65
N PHE A 185 4.96 -3.58 -11.80
CA PHE A 185 3.93 -4.39 -12.44
C PHE A 185 3.49 -5.57 -11.57
N ALA A 186 4.44 -6.29 -10.95
CA ALA A 186 4.12 -7.40 -10.05
C ALA A 186 3.30 -6.93 -8.84
N GLU A 187 3.67 -5.81 -8.23
CA GLU A 187 2.93 -5.21 -7.12
C GLU A 187 1.54 -4.72 -7.53
N ALA A 188 1.43 -4.08 -8.70
CA ALA A 188 0.16 -3.63 -9.25
C ALA A 188 -0.78 -4.81 -9.52
N LYS A 189 -0.26 -5.89 -10.14
CA LYS A 189 -1.03 -7.11 -10.40
C LYS A 189 -1.51 -7.77 -9.11
N GLN A 190 -0.66 -7.89 -8.09
CA GLN A 190 -1.07 -8.41 -6.78
C GLN A 190 -2.13 -7.53 -6.11
N ARG A 191 -2.02 -6.20 -6.22
CA ARG A 191 -3.02 -5.27 -5.68
C ARG A 191 -4.37 -5.43 -6.38
N GLU A 192 -4.36 -5.56 -7.70
CA GLU A 192 -5.55 -5.81 -8.51
C GLU A 192 -6.19 -7.16 -8.17
N GLU A 193 -5.41 -8.23 -8.04
CA GLU A 193 -5.91 -9.55 -7.66
C GLU A 193 -6.55 -9.55 -6.26
N LYS A 194 -5.95 -8.85 -5.29
CA LYS A 194 -6.52 -8.67 -3.95
C LYS A 194 -7.82 -7.87 -4.00
N ALA A 195 -7.85 -6.77 -4.77
CA ALA A 195 -9.06 -5.99 -4.97
C ALA A 195 -10.17 -6.81 -5.66
N ARG A 196 -9.81 -7.61 -6.67
CA ARG A 196 -10.72 -8.51 -7.36
C ARG A 196 -11.24 -9.59 -6.42
N ALA A 197 -10.40 -10.20 -5.60
CA ALA A 197 -10.80 -11.17 -4.59
C ALA A 197 -11.82 -10.58 -3.60
N ASN A 198 -11.60 -9.35 -3.14
CA ASN A 198 -12.55 -8.65 -2.27
C ASN A 198 -13.86 -8.27 -2.99
N ARG A 199 -13.84 -8.09 -4.32
CA ARG A 199 -15.03 -7.80 -5.15
C ARG A 199 -15.74 -9.05 -5.67
N LYS A 200 -15.19 -10.26 -5.48
CA LYS A 200 -15.86 -11.50 -5.91
C LYS A 200 -17.16 -11.64 -5.11
N LYS A 201 -18.28 -11.39 -5.78
CA LYS A 201 -19.61 -11.68 -5.25
C LYS A 201 -19.69 -13.18 -4.89
N PRO A 202 -20.42 -13.56 -3.82
CA PRO A 202 -20.63 -14.96 -3.51
C PRO A 202 -21.17 -15.68 -4.75
N LYS A 203 -20.69 -16.89 -5.03
CA LYS A 203 -21.17 -17.71 -6.16
C LYS A 203 -22.70 -17.80 -6.03
N LEU A 204 -23.43 -17.25 -7.01
CA LEU A 204 -24.89 -17.44 -7.08
C LEU A 204 -25.14 -18.95 -7.12
N LYS A 205 -26.10 -19.43 -6.33
CA LYS A 205 -26.53 -20.83 -6.32
C LYS A 205 -27.43 -21.13 -7.54
N TRP A 206 -27.00 -20.75 -8.74
CA TRP A 206 -27.72 -21.05 -9.99
C TRP A 206 -27.46 -22.48 -10.48
N GLY A 207 -26.83 -23.33 -9.66
CA GLY A 207 -26.85 -24.76 -9.87
C GLY A 207 -28.30 -25.24 -9.84
N PHE A 208 -28.70 -25.93 -10.90
CA PHE A 208 -29.95 -26.67 -10.98
C PHE A 208 -30.02 -27.61 -9.78
N GLU A 209 -30.83 -27.26 -8.78
CA GLU A 209 -31.17 -28.18 -7.71
C GLU A 209 -31.87 -29.35 -8.40
N THR A 210 -31.26 -30.54 -8.38
CA THR A 210 -31.80 -31.72 -9.06
C THR A 210 -33.21 -31.91 -8.54
N LYS A 211 -34.21 -31.54 -9.36
CA LYS A 211 -35.62 -31.70 -9.04
C LYS A 211 -35.79 -33.15 -8.59
N GLN A 212 -36.15 -33.36 -7.32
CA GLN A 212 -36.38 -34.69 -6.76
C GLN A 212 -37.57 -35.28 -7.52
N ARG A 213 -37.28 -35.99 -8.61
CA ARG A 213 -38.25 -36.59 -9.54
C ARG A 213 -38.80 -37.90 -8.97
N TRP A 214 -39.15 -37.94 -7.69
CA TRP A 214 -39.72 -39.14 -7.06
C TRP A 214 -41.05 -38.93 -6.33
N GLU A 215 -41.61 -37.71 -6.26
CA GLU A 215 -42.87 -37.51 -5.54
C GLU A 215 -44.15 -37.49 -6.41
N THR A 216 -44.11 -37.83 -7.71
CA THR A 216 -45.35 -37.74 -8.52
C THR A 216 -45.44 -38.67 -9.74
N LYS A 217 -44.94 -39.90 -9.68
CA LYS A 217 -45.31 -40.91 -10.70
C LYS A 217 -45.24 -42.36 -10.21
N SER A 218 -45.98 -42.67 -9.16
CA SER A 218 -46.45 -44.03 -8.91
C SER A 218 -47.72 -43.99 -8.07
N ASN A 219 -48.81 -43.54 -8.69
CA ASN A 219 -50.15 -43.92 -8.26
C ASN A 219 -51.04 -44.01 -9.51
N MET A 220 -50.72 -44.99 -10.36
CA MET A 220 -51.55 -45.51 -11.44
C MET A 220 -51.09 -46.91 -11.78
#